data_AF-A0A673VMU3-F1
#
_entry.id   AF-A0A673VMU3-F1
#
_cell.length_a   1.000
_cell.length_b   1.000
_cell.length_c   1.000
_cell.angle_alpha   90.00
_cell.angle_beta   90.00
_cell.angle_gamma   90.00
#
_symmetry.space_group_name_H-M   'P 1'
#
loop_
_entity.id
_entity.type
_entity.pdbx_description
1 polymer ?
#
loop_
_entity_poly.entity_id
_entity_poly.type
_entity_poly.pdbx_seq_one_letter_code
_entity_poly.pdbx_strand_id
1 'polypeptide(L)'
;MKLRYDNTTPNFFEVFIEDADIDFGMKLISDVEGEIVWDHTIRKADYRHKTTQNSQNLHFVDLHRTDVIQRVCQVKPILDKILAKRVITDEGYSTVMAKRTTQDQMRALYMGPLKASGIRAKNIFYEILKELEPLLIKDLKGE
;
A
#
# COMPACT_ATOMS: atom_id res chain seq x y z
N MET A 1 28.07 -9.95 17.36
CA MET A 1 28.00 -10.91 16.24
C MET A 1 28.47 -12.27 16.76
N LYS A 2 27.59 -13.27 16.84
CA LYS A 2 27.96 -14.65 17.21
C LYS A 2 27.70 -15.53 15.99
N LEU A 3 28.77 -15.94 15.32
CA LEU A 3 28.70 -16.91 14.22
C LEU A 3 28.44 -18.28 14.86
N ARG A 4 27.34 -18.93 14.51
CA ARG A 4 27.09 -20.33 14.86
C ARG A 4 27.67 -21.19 13.73
N TYR A 5 28.51 -22.15 14.11
CA TYR A 5 29.25 -23.01 13.17
C TYR A 5 28.70 -24.43 13.32
N ASP A 6 28.13 -24.99 12.25
CA ASP A 6 27.91 -26.43 12.14
C ASP A 6 28.99 -27.01 11.21
N ASN A 7 29.56 -28.14 11.63
CA ASN A 7 30.84 -28.69 11.16
C ASN A 7 30.78 -29.38 9.78
N THR A 8 30.10 -28.75 8.81
CA THR A 8 30.09 -29.15 7.40
C THR A 8 30.40 -27.91 6.61
N THR A 9 31.48 -27.89 5.80
CA THR A 9 31.86 -26.76 4.93
C THR A 9 30.66 -26.29 4.13
N PRO A 10 29.95 -25.23 4.55
CA PRO A 10 28.74 -24.83 3.87
C PRO A 10 29.16 -23.84 2.79
N ASN A 11 28.61 -23.99 1.58
CA ASN A 11 28.82 -23.05 0.48
C ASN A 11 28.10 -21.70 0.71
N PHE A 12 27.55 -21.47 1.89
CA PHE A 12 26.87 -20.25 2.29
C PHE A 12 27.02 -20.03 3.80
N PHE A 13 26.95 -18.76 4.22
CA PHE A 13 26.93 -18.37 5.63
C PHE A 13 25.66 -17.55 5.88
N GLU A 14 24.95 -17.85 6.97
CA GLU A 14 23.78 -17.07 7.39
C GLU A 14 24.20 -16.01 8.42
N VAL A 15 23.78 -14.77 8.18
CA VAL A 15 24.05 -13.64 9.06
C VAL A 15 22.72 -13.09 9.56
N PHE A 16 22.54 -13.10 10.88
CA PHE A 16 21.39 -12.50 11.54
C PHE A 16 21.77 -11.16 12.16
N ILE A 17 21.01 -10.12 11.87
CA ILE A 17 21.14 -8.79 12.47
C ILE A 17 19.76 -8.34 12.93
N GLU A 18 19.61 -8.17 14.23
CA GLU A 18 18.41 -7.62 14.85
C GLU A 18 18.36 -6.11 14.57
N ASP A 19 17.23 -5.61 14.05
CA ASP A 19 16.97 -4.19 13.79
C ASP A 19 18.04 -3.43 12.98
N ALA A 20 18.54 -4.03 11.90
CA ALA A 20 19.49 -3.38 11.00
C ALA A 20 18.90 -2.13 10.30
N ASP A 21 19.40 -0.93 10.66
CA ASP A 21 18.96 0.36 10.07
C ASP A 21 20.04 1.10 9.26
N ILE A 22 21.20 0.47 9.04
CA ILE A 22 22.36 1.03 8.34
C ILE A 22 22.89 0.08 7.27
N ASP A 23 23.56 0.60 6.25
CA ASP A 23 24.34 -0.20 5.31
C ASP A 23 25.43 -0.98 6.08
N PHE A 24 25.68 -2.23 5.69
CA PHE A 24 26.72 -3.04 6.32
C PHE A 24 27.69 -3.62 5.31
N GLY A 25 28.98 -3.50 5.64
CA GLY A 25 30.07 -4.11 4.90
C GLY A 25 30.33 -5.52 5.41
N MET A 26 30.45 -6.47 4.48
CA MET A 26 30.90 -7.81 4.76
C MET A 26 32.21 -8.08 4.03
N LYS A 27 33.15 -8.71 4.73
CA LYS A 27 34.44 -9.12 4.18
C LYS A 27 34.69 -10.59 4.48
N LEU A 28 35.19 -11.33 3.51
CA LEU A 28 35.70 -12.68 3.69
C LEU A 28 37.22 -12.62 3.69
N ILE A 29 37.83 -13.13 4.75
CA ILE A 29 39.29 -13.13 4.94
C ILE A 29 39.76 -14.58 4.94
N SER A 30 40.76 -14.88 4.13
CA SER A 30 41.43 -16.18 4.11
C SER A 30 42.13 -16.40 5.45
N ASP A 31 41.87 -17.54 6.10
CA ASP A 31 42.54 -17.93 7.34
C ASP A 31 44.00 -18.37 7.11
N VAL A 32 44.32 -18.79 5.88
CA VAL A 32 45.66 -19.20 5.47
C VAL A 32 46.54 -18.00 5.10
N GLU A 33 46.02 -17.08 4.30
CA GLU A 33 46.80 -15.98 3.71
C GLU A 33 46.58 -14.64 4.43
N GLY A 34 45.53 -14.51 5.25
CA GLY A 34 45.14 -13.24 5.88
C GLY A 34 44.55 -12.21 4.91
N GLU A 35 44.43 -12.56 3.62
CA GLU A 35 43.97 -11.67 2.56
C GLU A 35 42.44 -11.59 2.49
N ILE A 36 41.94 -10.40 2.13
CA ILE A 36 40.50 -10.20 1.86
C ILE A 36 40.20 -10.77 0.47
N VAL A 37 39.50 -11.89 0.43
CA VAL A 37 39.11 -12.56 -0.82
C VAL A 37 37.75 -12.09 -1.35
N TRP A 38 36.96 -11.42 -0.51
CA TRP A 38 35.68 -10.83 -0.91
C TRP A 38 35.36 -9.63 -0.02
N ASP A 39 34.90 -8.53 -0.62
CA ASP A 39 34.46 -7.31 0.05
C ASP A 39 33.18 -6.82 -0.62
N HIS A 40 32.11 -6.67 0.16
CA HIS A 40 30.83 -6.23 -0.37
C HIS A 40 30.07 -5.39 0.64
N THR A 41 29.39 -4.36 0.14
CA THR A 41 28.46 -3.57 0.95
C THR A 41 27.04 -3.98 0.63
N ILE A 42 26.32 -4.44 1.64
CA ILE A 42 24.89 -4.72 1.53
C ILE A 42 24.15 -3.45 1.97
N ARG A 43 23.49 -2.80 1.01
CA ARG A 43 22.80 -1.54 1.28
C ARG A 43 21.49 -1.83 1.97
N LYS A 44 21.06 -0.93 2.86
CA LYS A 44 19.75 -0.95 3.51
C LYS A 44 18.61 -1.17 2.52
N ALA A 45 18.69 -0.54 1.36
CA ALA A 45 17.68 -0.65 0.30
C ALA A 45 17.55 -2.08 -0.28
N ASP A 46 18.61 -2.90 -0.19
CA ASP A 46 18.68 -4.21 -0.85
C ASP A 46 18.07 -5.32 0.01
N TYR A 47 18.22 -5.26 1.34
CA TYR A 47 17.70 -6.29 2.26
C TYR A 47 16.50 -5.84 3.09
N ARG A 48 16.36 -4.52 3.35
CA ARG A 48 15.13 -3.98 3.91
C ARG A 48 14.14 -3.90 2.75
N HIS A 49 13.58 -5.05 2.39
CA HIS A 49 12.29 -5.07 1.72
C HIS A 49 11.41 -4.13 2.53
N LYS A 50 11.01 -3.00 1.93
CA LYS A 50 10.02 -2.12 2.54
C LYS A 50 8.75 -2.95 2.68
N THR A 51 8.58 -3.63 3.82
CA THR A 51 7.32 -4.18 4.29
C THR A 51 6.36 -3.07 4.74
N THR A 52 6.59 -1.85 4.25
CA THR A 52 5.68 -0.73 4.18
C THR A 52 5.63 -0.12 2.77
N GLN A 53 5.72 -0.96 1.72
CA GLN A 53 5.53 -0.55 0.33
C GLN A 53 4.38 -1.23 -0.40
N ASN A 54 3.37 -1.73 0.30
CA ASN A 54 2.05 -1.84 -0.34
C ASN A 54 1.35 -0.47 -0.41
N SER A 55 1.64 0.48 0.48
CA SER A 55 0.93 1.78 0.51
C SER A 55 1.42 2.79 -0.53
N GLN A 56 2.59 2.62 -1.15
CA GLN A 56 3.12 3.59 -2.12
C GLN A 56 2.58 3.36 -3.55
N ASN A 57 2.00 2.19 -3.83
CA ASN A 57 1.31 1.89 -5.09
C ASN A 57 -0.21 1.80 -4.93
N LEU A 58 -0.73 1.82 -3.70
CA LEU A 58 -2.16 1.90 -3.46
C LEU A 58 -2.63 3.35 -3.58
N HIS A 59 -3.69 3.55 -4.34
CA HIS A 59 -4.33 4.85 -4.44
C HIS A 59 -4.93 5.24 -3.06
N PHE A 60 -4.95 6.54 -2.72
CA PHE A 60 -5.45 7.04 -1.43
C PHE A 60 -6.79 6.41 -1.00
N VAL A 61 -7.76 6.36 -1.92
CA VAL A 61 -9.08 5.78 -1.65
C VAL A 61 -9.08 4.28 -1.39
N ASP A 62 -8.07 3.54 -1.87
CA ASP A 62 -7.91 2.12 -1.55
C ASP A 62 -7.20 1.94 -0.21
N LEU A 63 -6.22 2.80 0.08
CA LEU A 63 -5.50 2.83 1.35
C LEU A 63 -6.46 3.06 2.52
N HIS A 64 -7.38 4.03 2.38
CA HIS A 64 -8.38 4.40 3.39
C HIS A 64 -9.75 3.78 3.13
N ARG A 65 -9.83 2.67 2.38
CA ARG A 65 -11.11 2.08 1.95
C ARG A 65 -12.07 1.82 3.11
N THR A 66 -11.57 1.30 4.23
CA THR A 66 -12.40 0.98 5.39
C THR A 66 -13.02 2.24 5.99
N ASP A 67 -12.22 3.29 6.18
CA ASP A 67 -12.70 4.55 6.74
C ASP A 67 -13.68 5.25 5.81
N VAL A 68 -13.38 5.27 4.51
CA VAL A 68 -14.26 5.84 3.49
C VAL A 68 -15.61 5.11 3.47
N ILE A 69 -15.63 3.78 3.58
CA ILE A 69 -16.89 3.02 3.64
C ILE A 69 -17.69 3.33 4.91
N GLN A 70 -17.02 3.48 6.06
CA GLN A 70 -17.70 3.63 7.35
C GLN A 70 -18.19 5.06 7.60
N ARG A 71 -17.45 6.06 7.10
CA ARG A 71 -17.62 7.46 7.53
C ARG A 71 -18.24 8.37 6.48
N VAL A 72 -18.31 7.95 5.23
CA VAL A 72 -18.99 8.73 4.18
C VAL A 72 -20.50 8.71 4.42
N CYS A 73 -21.07 9.90 4.54
CA CYS A 73 -22.51 10.09 4.70
C CYS A 73 -23.17 10.51 3.38
N GLN A 74 -22.48 11.27 2.54
CA GLN A 74 -23.04 11.85 1.31
C GLN A 74 -22.91 10.97 0.07
N VAL A 75 -23.36 9.70 0.15
CA VAL A 75 -23.21 8.73 -0.95
C VAL A 75 -23.94 9.16 -2.23
N LYS A 76 -25.16 9.72 -2.12
CA LYS A 76 -25.95 10.14 -3.28
C LYS A 76 -25.28 11.29 -4.07
N PRO A 77 -24.89 12.42 -3.45
CA PRO A 77 -24.12 13.47 -4.13
C PRO A 77 -22.81 12.98 -4.74
N ILE A 78 -22.12 12.05 -4.07
CA ILE A 78 -20.91 11.41 -4.60
C ILE A 78 -21.24 10.65 -5.89
N LEU A 79 -22.25 9.79 -5.88
CA LEU A 79 -22.66 9.00 -7.05
C LEU A 79 -23.12 9.88 -8.22
N ASP A 80 -23.88 10.94 -7.95
CA ASP A 80 -24.35 11.87 -8.99
C ASP A 80 -23.15 12.53 -9.72
N LYS A 81 -22.12 12.95 -8.98
CA LYS A 81 -20.88 13.52 -9.56
C LYS A 81 -20.05 12.47 -10.31
N ILE A 82 -19.99 11.24 -9.80
CA ILE A 82 -19.29 10.13 -10.46
C ILE A 82 -19.99 9.79 -11.80
N LEU A 83 -21.33 9.75 -11.82
CA LEU A 83 -22.14 9.53 -13.02
C LEU A 83 -21.97 10.66 -14.03
N ALA A 84 -22.02 11.92 -13.59
CA ALA A 84 -21.81 13.09 -14.46
C ALA A 84 -20.44 13.08 -15.15
N LYS A 85 -19.40 12.55 -14.47
CA LYS A 85 -18.05 12.38 -15.04
C LYS A 85 -17.91 11.10 -15.89
N ARG A 86 -19.01 10.37 -16.14
CA ARG A 86 -19.07 9.12 -16.91
C ARG A 86 -18.11 8.05 -16.41
N VAL A 87 -17.88 8.01 -15.10
CA VAL A 87 -17.04 6.98 -14.45
C VAL A 87 -17.83 5.68 -14.24
N ILE A 88 -19.14 5.81 -14.07
CA ILE A 88 -20.09 4.71 -13.86
C ILE A 88 -21.26 4.86 -14.85
N THR A 89 -21.94 3.75 -15.11
CA THR A 89 -23.18 3.73 -15.91
C THR A 89 -24.41 3.96 -15.02
N ASP A 90 -25.54 4.29 -15.63
CA ASP A 90 -26.83 4.39 -14.92
C ASP A 90 -27.23 3.08 -14.21
N GLU A 91 -26.86 1.93 -14.79
CA GLU A 91 -27.02 0.62 -14.17
C GLU A 91 -26.15 0.46 -12.92
N GLY A 92 -24.88 0.88 -13.01
CA GLY A 92 -23.96 0.91 -11.87
C GLY A 92 -24.45 1.83 -10.75
N TYR A 93 -24.98 3.00 -11.11
CA TYR A 93 -25.61 3.93 -10.17
C TYR A 93 -26.80 3.28 -9.45
N SER A 94 -27.72 2.71 -10.22
CA SER A 94 -28.95 2.08 -9.70
C SER A 94 -28.62 0.90 -8.79
N THR A 95 -27.64 0.09 -9.16
CA THR A 95 -27.17 -1.06 -8.37
C THR A 95 -26.62 -0.64 -7.01
N VAL A 96 -25.88 0.46 -6.98
CA VAL A 96 -25.38 1.02 -5.72
C VAL A 96 -26.53 1.59 -4.90
N MET A 97 -27.38 2.43 -5.49
CA MET A 97 -28.51 3.06 -4.80
C MET A 97 -29.56 2.08 -4.28
N ALA A 98 -29.65 0.88 -4.86
CA ALA A 98 -30.52 -0.18 -4.38
C ALA A 98 -30.11 -0.76 -3.01
N LYS A 99 -28.91 -0.46 -2.52
CA LYS A 99 -28.46 -0.91 -1.18
C LYS A 99 -29.09 -0.07 -0.08
N ARG A 100 -29.43 -0.74 1.04
CA ARG A 100 -30.21 -0.15 2.14
C ARG A 100 -29.43 0.86 3.00
N THR A 101 -28.14 0.62 3.22
CA THR A 101 -27.30 1.43 4.10
C THR A 101 -26.23 2.17 3.31
N THR A 102 -25.78 3.33 3.79
CA THR A 102 -24.70 4.09 3.13
C THR A 102 -23.40 3.29 3.06
N GLN A 103 -23.12 2.48 4.08
CA GLN A 103 -21.95 1.59 4.11
C GLN A 103 -22.04 0.51 3.03
N ASP A 104 -23.21 -0.12 2.85
CA ASP A 104 -23.41 -1.12 1.80
C ASP A 104 -23.36 -0.50 0.39
N GLN A 105 -23.88 0.73 0.25
CA GLN A 105 -23.77 1.49 -1.00
C GLN A 105 -22.28 1.75 -1.33
N MET A 106 -21.51 2.28 -0.39
CA MET A 106 -20.07 2.51 -0.60
C MET A 106 -19.32 1.22 -0.88
N ARG A 107 -19.62 0.13 -0.16
CA ARG A 107 -19.03 -1.19 -0.43
C ARG A 107 -19.33 -1.67 -1.85
N ALA A 108 -20.57 -1.52 -2.31
CA ALA A 108 -20.99 -1.88 -3.67
C ALA A 108 -20.29 -1.01 -4.73
N LEU A 109 -20.14 0.29 -4.48
CA LEU A 109 -19.40 1.20 -5.35
C LEU A 109 -17.94 0.75 -5.53
N TYR A 110 -17.28 0.41 -4.43
CA TYR A 110 -15.90 -0.12 -4.46
C TYR A 110 -15.80 -1.47 -5.17
N MET A 111 -16.79 -2.36 -5.04
CA MET A 111 -16.72 -3.72 -5.59
C MET A 111 -17.09 -3.79 -7.07
N GLY A 112 -17.99 -2.94 -7.54
CA GLY A 112 -18.43 -2.92 -8.93
C GLY A 112 -17.80 -1.77 -9.70
N PRO A 113 -18.46 -0.61 -9.80
CA PRO A 113 -18.10 0.40 -10.78
C PRO A 113 -16.70 0.99 -10.59
N LEU A 114 -16.27 1.21 -9.34
CA LEU A 114 -14.96 1.81 -9.04
C LEU A 114 -13.80 0.83 -9.30
N LYS A 115 -14.04 -0.48 -9.13
CA LYS A 115 -13.04 -1.52 -9.42
C LYS A 115 -12.84 -1.68 -10.93
N ALA A 116 -13.92 -1.61 -11.71
CA ALA A 116 -13.87 -1.77 -13.16
C ALA A 116 -13.17 -0.60 -13.87
N SER A 117 -13.29 0.62 -13.34
CA SER A 117 -12.90 1.85 -14.04
C SER A 117 -11.44 2.33 -13.76
N GLY A 118 -10.63 1.52 -13.07
CA GLY A 118 -9.18 1.70 -12.92
C GLY A 118 -8.73 2.97 -12.18
N ILE A 119 -7.47 3.39 -12.37
CA ILE A 119 -6.84 4.51 -11.64
C ILE A 119 -7.56 5.84 -11.87
N ARG A 120 -8.04 6.09 -13.10
CA ARG A 120 -8.76 7.34 -13.45
C ARG A 120 -10.01 7.53 -12.60
N ALA A 121 -10.78 6.46 -12.39
CA ALA A 121 -11.97 6.50 -11.56
C ALA A 121 -11.65 6.80 -10.10
N LYS A 122 -10.57 6.21 -9.58
CA LYS A 122 -10.09 6.45 -8.22
C LYS A 122 -9.67 7.90 -8.00
N ASN A 123 -8.96 8.50 -8.96
CA ASN A 123 -8.59 9.93 -8.91
C ASN A 123 -9.83 10.82 -8.88
N ILE A 124 -10.80 10.56 -9.74
CA ILE A 124 -12.06 11.32 -9.79
C ILE A 124 -12.83 11.20 -8.48
N PHE A 125 -12.92 9.97 -7.95
CA PHE A 125 -13.59 9.72 -6.69
C PHE A 125 -12.93 10.43 -5.52
N TYR A 126 -11.59 10.47 -5.47
CA TYR A 126 -10.85 11.22 -4.46
C TYR A 126 -11.09 12.73 -4.53
N GLU A 127 -11.10 13.32 -5.73
CA GLU A 127 -11.42 14.75 -5.88
C GLU A 127 -12.86 15.08 -5.44
N ILE A 128 -13.81 14.17 -5.69
CA ILE A 128 -15.19 14.31 -5.20
C ILE A 128 -15.24 14.23 -3.67
N LEU A 129 -14.49 13.31 -3.05
CA LEU A 129 -14.40 13.23 -1.58
C LEU A 129 -13.79 14.49 -0.98
N LYS A 130 -12.78 15.10 -1.61
CA LYS A 130 -12.22 16.39 -1.17
C LYS A 130 -13.24 17.53 -1.24
N GLU A 131 -14.12 17.51 -2.23
CA GLU A 131 -15.15 18.54 -2.40
C GLU A 131 -16.31 18.39 -1.40
N LEU A 132 -16.79 17.15 -1.21
CA LEU A 132 -18.01 16.89 -0.44
C LEU A 132 -17.76 16.55 1.04
N GLU A 133 -16.60 15.94 1.35
CA GLU A 133 -16.24 15.46 2.68
C GLU A 133 -14.81 15.92 3.06
N PRO A 134 -14.50 17.24 3.01
CA PRO A 134 -13.14 17.74 3.25
C PRO A 134 -12.62 17.41 4.65
N LEU A 135 -13.51 17.38 5.66
CA LEU A 135 -13.16 17.01 7.04
C LEU A 135 -12.72 15.55 7.14
N LEU A 136 -13.39 14.65 6.42
CA LEU A 136 -13.00 13.24 6.37
C LEU A 136 -11.62 13.11 5.73
N ILE A 137 -11.38 13.79 4.60
CA ILE A 137 -10.07 13.74 3.94
C ILE A 137 -8.96 14.29 4.85
N LYS A 138 -9.22 15.39 5.54
CA LYS A 138 -8.26 16.00 6.46
C LYS A 138 -7.87 15.03 7.59
N ASP A 139 -8.87 14.40 8.22
CA ASP A 139 -8.65 13.41 9.27
C ASP A 139 -7.92 12.16 8.77
N LEU A 140 -8.25 11.68 7.57
CA LEU A 140 -7.56 10.53 6.94
C LEU A 140 -6.11 10.84 6.56
N LYS A 141 -5.78 12.10 6.29
CA LYS A 141 -4.41 12.55 6.08
C LYS A 141 -3.64 12.80 7.37
N GLY A 142 -4.33 12.87 8.52
CA GLY A 142 -3.75 13.26 9.80
C GLY A 142 -3.42 14.76 9.88
N GLU A 143 -4.18 15.61 9.18
CA GLU A 143 -4.02 17.08 9.14
C GLU A 143 -4.97 17.82 10.11
#